data_AF-A0A2X3J5M4-F1
#
_entry.id   AF-A0A2X3J5M4-F1
#
_cell.length_a   1.000
_cell.length_b   1.000
_cell.length_c   1.000
_cell.angle_alpha   90.00
_cell.angle_beta   90.00
_cell.angle_gamma   90.00
#
_symmetry.space_group_name_H-M   'P 1'
#
loop_
_entity.id
_entity.type
_entity.pdbx_description
1 polymer ?
#
loop_
_entity_poly.entity_id
_entity_poly.type
_entity_poly.pdbx_seq_one_letter_code
_entity_poly.pdbx_strand_id
1 'polypeptide(L)'
;MENRILGAFYGQMLGDAMGMPSELWPRSRVKAHFGWIDRFLSGPAENNAACYFARAKFTDDTSMALALADAIIEHSWRDQPGRHRSPYPGVGRRVRCV
;
A
#
# COMPACT_ATOMS: atom_id res chain seq x y z
N MET A 1 11.53 -7.04 -17.83
CA MET A 1 10.21 -7.23 -17.17
C MET A 1 10.28 -6.79 -15.71
N GLU A 2 11.24 -7.30 -14.94
CA GLU A 2 11.48 -6.95 -13.52
C GLU A 2 11.39 -5.45 -13.19
N ASN A 3 12.12 -4.58 -13.91
CA ASN A 3 12.06 -3.13 -13.67
C ASN A 3 10.66 -2.53 -13.75
N ARG A 4 9.76 -3.10 -14.56
CA ARG A 4 8.36 -2.64 -14.64
C ARG A 4 7.55 -3.07 -13.42
N ILE A 5 7.81 -4.28 -12.90
CA ILE A 5 7.16 -4.80 -11.69
C ILE A 5 7.64 -3.99 -10.48
N LEU A 6 8.96 -3.82 -10.32
CA LEU A 6 9.52 -2.97 -9.26
C LEU A 6 9.02 -1.53 -9.37
N GLY A 7 9.01 -0.96 -10.58
CA GLY A 7 8.49 0.37 -10.82
C GLY A 7 7.01 0.52 -10.45
N ALA A 8 6.19 -0.51 -10.64
CA ALA A 8 4.78 -0.50 -10.23
C ALA A 8 4.63 -0.49 -8.70
N PHE A 9 5.32 -1.39 -7.98
CA PHE A 9 5.26 -1.43 -6.51
C PHE A 9 5.84 -0.16 -5.87
N TYR A 10 7.00 0.31 -6.34
CA TYR A 10 7.58 1.54 -5.83
C TYR A 10 6.73 2.76 -6.19
N GLY A 11 6.22 2.84 -7.42
CA GLY A 11 5.33 3.93 -7.84
C GLY A 11 4.05 4.00 -7.00
N GLN A 12 3.44 2.86 -6.72
CA GLN A 12 2.26 2.78 -5.86
C GLN A 12 2.58 3.24 -4.43
N MET A 13 3.63 2.70 -3.79
CA MET A 13 4.03 3.09 -2.44
C MET A 13 4.38 4.58 -2.34
N LEU A 14 5.08 5.13 -3.35
CA LEU A 14 5.41 6.55 -3.40
C LEU A 14 4.14 7.41 -3.56
N GLY A 15 3.19 6.97 -4.39
CA GLY A 15 1.90 7.65 -4.60
C GLY A 15 1.05 7.66 -3.33
N ASP A 16 0.95 6.52 -2.65
CA ASP A 16 0.32 6.36 -1.33
C ASP A 16 0.91 7.36 -0.32
N ALA A 17 2.23 7.30 -0.08
CA ALA A 17 2.89 8.16 0.90
C ALA A 17 2.82 9.67 0.56
N MET A 18 2.76 10.03 -0.73
CA MET A 18 2.58 11.42 -1.18
C MET A 18 1.13 11.90 -1.05
N GLY A 19 0.15 11.01 -1.23
CA GLY A 19 -1.28 11.32 -1.14
C GLY A 19 -1.80 11.39 0.30
N MET A 20 -1.25 10.54 1.18
CA MET A 20 -1.68 10.35 2.57
C MET A 20 -1.95 11.66 3.33
N PRO A 21 -1.10 12.71 3.30
CA PRO A 21 -1.35 13.93 4.09
C PRO A 21 -2.66 14.64 3.73
N SER A 22 -3.14 14.44 2.50
CA SER A 22 -4.33 15.07 1.93
C SER A 22 -5.55 14.16 1.88
N GLU A 23 -5.44 12.96 2.43
CA GLU A 23 -6.49 11.94 2.36
C GLU A 23 -7.85 12.49 2.83
N LEU A 24 -8.90 12.14 2.08
CA LEU A 24 -10.29 12.56 2.30
C LEU A 24 -10.55 14.08 2.28
N TRP A 25 -9.57 14.91 1.97
CA TRP A 25 -9.80 16.36 1.81
C TRP A 25 -10.22 16.71 0.38
N PRO A 26 -11.16 17.68 0.21
CA PRO A 26 -11.47 18.20 -1.09
C PRO A 26 -10.27 18.98 -1.64
N ARG A 27 -10.09 18.97 -2.97
CA ARG A 27 -8.99 19.66 -3.66
C ARG A 27 -8.83 21.13 -3.25
N SER A 28 -9.92 21.85 -2.98
CA SER A 28 -9.88 23.24 -2.52
C SER A 28 -9.16 23.38 -1.17
N ARG A 29 -9.44 22.49 -0.21
CA ARG A 29 -8.77 22.46 1.09
C ARG A 29 -7.31 22.05 0.96
N VAL A 30 -7.02 21.05 0.13
CA VAL A 30 -5.63 20.63 -0.14
C VAL A 30 -4.80 21.80 -0.68
N LYS A 31 -5.33 22.54 -1.67
CA LYS A 31 -4.68 23.74 -2.20
C LYS A 31 -4.52 24.85 -1.16
N ALA A 32 -5.53 25.09 -0.33
CA ALA A 32 -5.48 26.14 0.68
C ALA A 32 -4.46 25.82 1.80
N HIS A 33 -4.36 24.56 2.22
CA HIS A 33 -3.49 24.15 3.32
C HIS A 33 -2.06 23.86 2.85
N PHE A 34 -1.89 23.10 1.76
CA PHE A 34 -0.56 22.68 1.29
C PHE A 34 -0.03 23.50 0.12
N GLY A 35 -0.89 24.17 -0.64
CA GLY A 35 -0.54 24.72 -1.95
C GLY A 35 -0.27 23.60 -2.95
N TRP A 36 0.99 23.18 -3.03
CA TRP A 36 1.47 22.09 -3.87
C TRP A 36 2.29 21.10 -3.04
N ILE A 37 1.96 19.81 -3.15
CA ILE A 37 2.70 18.73 -2.49
C ILE A 37 3.82 18.28 -3.43
N ASP A 38 5.04 18.72 -3.17
CA ASP A 38 6.26 18.38 -3.93
C ASP A 38 7.23 17.45 -3.17
N ARG A 39 6.90 17.10 -1.93
CA ARG A 39 7.72 16.29 -1.04
C ARG A 39 6.85 15.51 -0.08
N PHE A 40 7.44 14.52 0.59
CA PHE A 40 6.75 13.81 1.66
C PHE A 40 6.48 14.71 2.86
N LEU A 41 5.22 14.74 3.28
CA LEU A 41 4.75 15.49 4.45
C LEU A 41 4.16 14.53 5.47
N SER A 42 4.18 14.90 6.75
CA SER A 42 3.39 14.21 7.76
C SER A 42 1.90 14.55 7.60
N GLY A 43 1.01 13.71 8.10
CA GLY A 43 -0.40 14.05 8.16
C GLY A 43 -0.66 15.23 9.11
N PRO A 44 -1.47 16.23 8.70
CA PRO A 44 -1.87 17.33 9.58
C PRO A 44 -2.68 16.82 10.77
N ALA A 45 -2.53 17.46 11.93
CA ALA A 45 -3.28 17.08 13.13
C ALA A 45 -4.81 17.21 12.93
N GLU A 46 -5.26 18.16 12.11
CA GLU A 46 -6.68 18.33 11.76
C GLU A 46 -7.20 17.36 10.69
N ASN A 47 -6.34 16.52 10.11
CA ASN A 47 -6.75 15.47 9.18
C ASN A 47 -6.91 14.15 9.93
N ASN A 48 -8.13 13.79 10.31
CA ASN A 48 -8.42 12.57 11.07
C ASN A 48 -8.00 11.26 10.37
N ALA A 49 -7.91 11.25 9.04
CA ALA A 49 -7.43 10.08 8.30
C ALA A 49 -5.90 9.96 8.36
N ALA A 50 -5.20 11.09 8.33
CA ALA A 50 -3.75 11.13 8.13
C ALA A 50 -2.94 11.44 9.41
N CYS A 51 -3.55 11.97 10.47
CA CYS A 51 -2.85 12.61 11.61
C CYS A 51 -1.90 11.69 12.40
N TYR A 52 -1.99 10.38 12.21
CA TYR A 52 -1.13 9.38 12.86
C TYR A 52 0.10 9.00 12.04
N PHE A 53 0.22 9.49 10.81
CA PHE A 53 1.28 9.13 9.89
C PHE A 53 2.38 10.20 9.83
N ALA A 54 3.62 9.76 10.03
CA ALA A 54 4.79 10.58 9.78
C ALA A 54 5.08 10.68 8.27
N ARG A 55 5.89 11.68 7.88
CA ARG A 55 6.36 11.81 6.49
C ARG A 55 6.92 10.50 5.94
N ALA A 56 6.59 10.24 4.67
CA ALA A 56 7.04 9.06 3.91
C ALA A 56 6.61 7.70 4.49
N LYS A 57 5.64 7.68 5.41
CA LYS A 57 4.92 6.45 5.77
C LYS A 57 3.87 6.16 4.70
N PHE A 58 3.86 4.91 4.22
CA PHE A 58 2.76 4.37 3.44
C PHE A 58 1.58 3.97 4.35
N THR A 59 0.39 3.82 3.78
CA THR A 59 -0.87 3.50 4.48
C THR A 59 -1.27 2.04 4.27
N ASP A 60 -2.53 1.72 4.60
CA ASP A 60 -3.14 0.42 4.37
C ASP A 60 -3.14 0.01 2.88
N ASP A 61 -3.14 0.95 1.93
CA ASP A 61 -3.01 0.66 0.49
C ASP A 61 -1.76 -0.18 0.19
N THR A 62 -0.58 0.28 0.64
CA THR A 62 0.68 -0.47 0.46
C THR A 62 0.72 -1.74 1.30
N SER A 63 0.22 -1.70 2.53
CA SER A 63 0.16 -2.90 3.38
C SER A 63 -0.68 -4.01 2.73
N MET A 64 -1.84 -3.67 2.17
CA MET A 64 -2.72 -4.60 1.48
C MET A 64 -2.12 -5.10 0.16
N ALA A 65 -1.48 -4.23 -0.62
CA ALA A 65 -0.81 -4.64 -1.85
C ALA A 65 0.32 -5.63 -1.60
N LEU A 66 1.14 -5.40 -0.57
CA LEU A 66 2.20 -6.32 -0.14
C LEU A 66 1.63 -7.64 0.40
N ALA A 67 0.59 -7.57 1.25
CA ALA A 67 -0.09 -8.76 1.74
C ALA A 67 -0.66 -9.63 0.61
N LEU A 68 -1.25 -9.00 -0.41
CA LEU A 68 -1.75 -9.70 -1.59
C LEU A 68 -0.61 -10.31 -2.42
N ALA A 69 0.48 -9.58 -2.63
CA ALA A 69 1.66 -10.09 -3.34
C ALA A 69 2.24 -11.32 -2.64
N ASP A 70 2.40 -11.25 -1.31
CA ASP A 70 2.85 -12.37 -0.48
C ASP A 70 1.93 -13.59 -0.64
N ALA A 71 0.61 -13.40 -0.58
CA ALA A 71 -0.36 -14.49 -0.74
C ALA A 71 -0.27 -15.15 -2.13
N ILE A 72 -0.11 -14.37 -3.20
CA ILE A 72 0.05 -14.90 -4.57
C ILE A 72 1.34 -15.71 -4.71
N ILE A 73 2.43 -15.21 -4.13
CA ILE A 73 3.74 -15.88 -4.14
C ILE A 73 3.68 -17.18 -3.33
N GLU A 74 3.09 -17.15 -2.13
CA GLU A 74 2.96 -18.30 -1.23
C GLU A 74 2.13 -19.41 -1.87
N HIS A 75 1.01 -19.07 -2.52
CA HIS A 75 0.13 -20.05 -3.14
C HIS A 75 0.54 -20.47 -4.55
N SER A 76 1.61 -19.89 -5.10
CA SER A 76 2.09 -20.09 -6.48
C SER A 76 0.97 -19.88 -7.50
N TRP A 77 1.01 -18.81 -8.31
CA TRP A 77 0.24 -18.77 -9.56
C TRP A 77 0.72 -19.93 -10.45
N ARG A 78 0.05 -21.09 -10.33
CA ARG A 78 0.33 -22.33 -11.05
C ARG A 78 -0.73 -22.44 -12.13
N ASP A 79 -0.33 -22.18 -13.37
CA ASP A 79 -0.93 -22.85 -14.52
C ASP A 79 -0.67 -24.36 -14.34
N GLN A 80 -1.58 -25.09 -13.69
CA GLN A 80 -1.56 -26.55 -13.70
C GLN A 80 -2.96 -27.11 -13.94
N PRO A 81 -3.22 -27.71 -15.12
CA PRO A 81 -4.42 -28.51 -15.31
C PRO A 81 -4.30 -29.79 -14.46
N GLY A 82 -5.29 -30.05 -13.60
CA GLY A 82 -5.50 -31.37 -13.01
C GLY A 82 -5.08 -31.58 -11.56
N ARG A 83 -4.88 -30.54 -10.73
CA ARG A 83 -4.71 -30.74 -9.27
C ARG A 83 -5.85 -30.16 -8.46
N HIS A 84 -6.83 -31.01 -8.17
CA HIS A 84 -7.72 -30.83 -7.02
C HIS A 84 -6.99 -31.31 -5.75
N ARG A 85 -6.57 -30.38 -4.89
CA ARG A 85 -6.35 -30.62 -3.45
C ARG A 85 -6.75 -29.36 -2.67
N SER A 86 -7.89 -29.42 -1.99
CA SER A 86 -8.00 -28.85 -0.63
C SER A 86 -7.37 -29.90 0.33
N PRO A 87 -6.96 -29.65 1.59
CA PRO A 87 -7.30 -28.58 2.54
C PRO A 87 -6.10 -28.12 3.42
N TYR A 88 -6.19 -27.06 4.24
CA TYR A 88 -5.08 -26.58 5.09
C TYR A 88 -4.44 -27.67 5.99
N PRO A 89 -3.09 -27.75 6.07
CA PRO A 89 -2.46 -28.30 7.28
C PRO A 89 -1.16 -27.56 7.66
N GLY A 90 -1.28 -26.47 8.44
CA GLY A 90 -0.20 -25.90 9.26
C GLY A 90 0.93 -25.18 8.53
N VAL A 91 1.57 -24.26 9.26
CA VAL A 91 2.71 -23.38 8.86
C VAL A 91 2.22 -22.15 8.08
N GLY A 92 2.14 -20.94 8.64
CA GLY A 92 2.92 -20.40 9.74
C GLY A 92 3.88 -19.30 9.30
N ARG A 93 3.50 -18.48 8.31
CA ARG A 93 3.92 -17.08 8.29
C ARG A 93 2.65 -16.25 8.33
N ARG A 94 2.38 -15.64 9.49
CA ARG A 94 1.39 -14.56 9.58
C ARG A 94 1.67 -13.63 8.42
N VAL A 95 0.67 -13.40 7.56
CA VAL A 95 0.64 -12.21 6.70
C VAL A 95 0.99 -11.08 7.65
N ARG A 96 2.21 -10.55 7.50
CA ARG A 96 2.72 -9.56 8.43
C ARG A 96 2.11 -8.24 7.93
N CYS A 97 0.82 -8.04 8.19
CA CYS A 97 0.26 -6.71 8.22
C CYS A 97 1.08 -5.96 9.27
N VAL A 98 2.00 -5.13 8.79
CA VAL A 98 2.72 -4.15 9.59
C VAL A 98 1.75 -3.16 10.20
#